data_AF-A0A2E6LYQ1-F1
#
_entry.id   AF-A0A2E6LYQ1-F1
#
_cell.length_a   1.000
_cell.length_b   1.000
_cell.length_c   1.000
_cell.angle_alpha   90.00
_cell.angle_beta   90.00
_cell.angle_gamma   90.00
#
_symmetry.space_group_name_H-M   'P 1'
#
loop_
_entity.id
_entity.type
_entity.pdbx_description
1 polymer ?
#
loop_
_entity_poly.entity_id
_entity_poly.type
_entity_poly.pdbx_seq_one_letter_code
_entity_poly.pdbx_strand_id
1 'polypeptide(L)'
;MTLVECPHCAGKISIYARSCPSCGLVLSVEYVRALLTVAEEPVKKSNFLYFIFFALWGGVFVLFMAFVDVREPEKPLYSSIEQLVQTRQSLISASFNPYEGGLHRQLGDMIKRSLHNPQTFRVVDTGYWDHGNVLVVQMIFEARNQYNDYFQQMVIAKSTLDGDLISVISPCSVEMNTQGRCQRLLFYSNSLKIKLLNKLLFY
;
A
#
# COMPACT_ATOMS: atom_id res chain seq x y z
N MET A 1 -26.97 -9.83 -14.60
CA MET A 1 -25.66 -9.81 -13.92
C MET A 1 -25.62 -8.56 -13.06
N THR A 2 -25.40 -8.69 -11.76
CA THR A 2 -25.28 -7.54 -10.85
C THR A 2 -23.96 -6.82 -11.11
N LEU A 3 -24.05 -5.51 -11.31
CA LEU A 3 -22.92 -4.63 -11.58
C LEU A 3 -22.80 -3.66 -10.40
N VAL A 4 -21.58 -3.45 -9.91
CA VAL A 4 -21.27 -2.51 -8.84
C VAL A 4 -20.34 -1.42 -9.37
N GLU A 5 -20.36 -0.26 -8.73
CA GLU A 5 -19.51 0.86 -9.14
C GLU A 5 -18.13 0.74 -8.50
N CYS A 6 -17.08 0.92 -9.31
CA CYS A 6 -15.72 0.93 -8.81
C CYS A 6 -15.50 2.17 -7.93
N PRO A 7 -14.99 2.03 -6.69
CA PRO A 7 -14.79 3.17 -5.78
C PRO A 7 -13.74 4.17 -6.28
N HIS A 8 -12.87 3.76 -7.20
CA HIS A 8 -11.80 4.61 -7.70
C HIS A 8 -12.20 5.42 -8.95
N CYS A 9 -12.96 4.81 -9.87
CA CYS A 9 -13.25 5.41 -11.17
C CYS A 9 -14.74 5.44 -11.54
N ALA A 10 -15.63 5.02 -10.64
CA ALA A 10 -17.08 4.88 -10.84
C ALA A 10 -17.48 4.01 -12.05
N GLY A 11 -16.53 3.25 -12.61
CA GLY A 11 -16.77 2.33 -13.72
C GLY A 11 -17.59 1.13 -13.25
N LYS A 12 -18.51 0.65 -14.10
CA LYS A 12 -19.34 -0.53 -13.79
C LYS A 12 -18.49 -1.80 -13.86
N ILE A 13 -18.45 -2.55 -12.76
CA ILE A 13 -17.68 -3.78 -12.62
C ILE A 13 -18.58 -4.95 -12.20
N SER A 14 -18.24 -6.17 -12.63
CA SER A 14 -18.97 -7.36 -12.19
C SER A 14 -18.60 -7.76 -10.76
N ILE A 15 -19.53 -8.34 -10.02
CA ILE A 15 -19.33 -8.77 -8.63
C ILE A 15 -18.22 -9.82 -8.42
N TYR A 16 -17.81 -10.53 -9.48
CA TYR A 16 -16.75 -11.53 -9.46
C TYR A 16 -15.44 -11.04 -10.10
N ALA A 17 -15.38 -9.76 -10.52
CA ALA A 17 -14.20 -9.21 -11.16
C ALA A 17 -13.05 -9.09 -10.15
N ARG A 18 -11.94 -9.78 -10.41
CA ARG A 18 -10.70 -9.67 -9.63
C ARG A 18 -9.92 -8.39 -9.91
N SER A 19 -10.25 -7.70 -11.01
CA SER A 19 -9.67 -6.43 -11.39
C SER A 19 -10.69 -5.56 -12.14
N CYS A 20 -10.61 -4.24 -11.94
CA CYS A 20 -11.41 -3.29 -12.69
C CYS A 20 -10.84 -3.11 -14.11
N PRO A 21 -11.62 -3.32 -15.18
CA PRO A 21 -11.15 -3.14 -16.56
C PRO A 21 -10.91 -1.67 -16.94
N SER A 22 -11.49 -0.71 -16.22
CA SER A 22 -11.35 0.72 -16.52
C SER A 22 -10.12 1.35 -15.85
N CYS A 23 -9.79 0.96 -14.61
CA CYS A 23 -8.70 1.58 -13.85
C CYS A 23 -7.59 0.62 -13.41
N GLY A 24 -7.73 -0.68 -13.65
CA GLY A 24 -6.73 -1.70 -13.29
C GLY A 24 -6.65 -2.02 -11.80
N LEU A 25 -7.53 -1.46 -10.96
CA LEU A 25 -7.56 -1.73 -9.52
C LEU A 25 -7.85 -3.21 -9.25
N VAL A 26 -6.95 -3.87 -8.52
CA VAL A 26 -7.13 -5.25 -8.07
C VAL A 26 -8.10 -5.26 -6.89
N LEU A 27 -9.22 -5.96 -7.04
CA LEU A 27 -10.29 -6.03 -6.05
C LEU A 27 -10.35 -7.44 -5.49
N SER A 28 -10.31 -7.57 -4.17
CA SER A 28 -10.58 -8.87 -3.53
C SER A 28 -12.08 -9.16 -3.63
N VAL A 29 -12.43 -10.41 -3.92
CA VAL A 29 -13.84 -10.86 -4.04
C VAL A 29 -14.61 -10.58 -2.73
N GLU A 30 -13.93 -10.63 -1.58
CA GLU A 30 -14.44 -10.23 -0.27
C GLU A 30 -14.84 -8.74 -0.20
N TYR A 31 -14.02 -7.84 -0.75
CA TYR A 31 -14.27 -6.39 -0.75
C TYR A 31 -15.48 -6.02 -1.61
N VAL A 32 -15.64 -6.69 -2.77
CA VAL A 32 -16.79 -6.48 -3.65
C VAL A 32 -18.09 -6.98 -3.01
N ARG A 33 -18.02 -8.07 -2.21
CA ARG A 33 -19.15 -8.54 -1.40
C ARG A 33 -19.47 -7.60 -0.24
N ALA A 34 -18.46 -7.01 0.41
CA ALA A 34 -18.66 -6.04 1.48
C ALA A 34 -19.35 -4.75 1.00
N LEU A 35 -19.09 -4.31 -0.24
CA LEU A 35 -19.81 -3.18 -0.84
C LEU A 35 -21.31 -3.46 -1.05
N LEU A 36 -21.68 -4.73 -1.30
CA LEU A 36 -23.08 -5.13 -1.43
C LEU A 36 -23.81 -5.12 -0.08
N THR A 37 -23.14 -5.49 1.02
CA THR A 37 -23.74 -5.49 2.36
C THR A 37 -23.99 -4.10 2.93
N VAL A 38 -23.29 -3.07 2.42
CA VAL A 38 -23.52 -1.66 2.82
C VAL A 38 -24.77 -1.08 2.15
N ALA A 39 -25.25 -1.68 1.05
CA ALA A 39 -26.45 -1.23 0.35
C ALA A 39 -27.76 -1.74 0.97
N GLU A 40 -27.71 -2.63 1.97
CA GLU A 40 -28.91 -3.04 2.71
C GLU A 40 -29.24 -1.98 3.78
N GLU A 41 -30.07 -1.00 3.39
CA GLU A 41 -30.61 -0.02 4.34
C GLU A 41 -31.38 -0.74 5.46
N PRO A 42 -31.18 -0.35 6.74
CA PRO A 42 -31.95 -0.92 7.83
C PRO A 42 -33.42 -0.50 7.69
N VAL A 43 -34.28 -1.47 7.40
CA VAL A 43 -35.74 -1.28 7.36
C VAL A 43 -36.20 -0.58 8.64
N LYS A 44 -36.68 0.65 8.51
CA LYS A 44 -37.16 1.49 9.62
C LYS A 44 -38.44 0.88 10.19
N LYS A 45 -38.28 -0.06 11.11
CA LYS A 45 -39.37 -0.77 11.79
C LYS A 45 -40.11 0.21 12.70
N SER A 46 -41.39 0.44 12.41
CA SER A 46 -42.26 1.32 13.20
C SER A 46 -42.37 0.82 14.65
N ASN A 47 -41.91 1.63 15.61
CA ASN A 47 -41.79 1.31 17.03
C ASN A 47 -43.14 1.14 17.76
N PHE A 48 -44.29 1.45 17.16
CA PHE A 48 -45.55 1.54 17.90
C PHE A 48 -46.17 0.17 18.27
N LEU A 49 -46.01 -0.85 17.42
CA LEU A 49 -46.58 -2.19 17.68
C LEU A 49 -45.79 -2.96 18.76
N TYR A 50 -44.51 -2.64 18.94
CA TYR A 50 -43.64 -3.29 19.91
C TYR A 50 -44.02 -2.96 21.35
N PHE A 51 -44.43 -1.72 21.63
CA PHE A 51 -44.79 -1.28 23.00
C PHE A 51 -46.00 -2.04 23.57
N ILE A 52 -46.97 -2.39 22.73
CA ILE A 52 -48.16 -3.15 23.15
C ILE A 52 -47.80 -4.61 23.46
N PHE A 53 -46.89 -5.20 22.69
CA PHE A 53 -46.39 -6.55 22.93
C PHE A 53 -45.54 -6.64 24.21
N PHE A 54 -44.72 -5.62 24.48
CA PHE A 54 -43.90 -5.50 25.69
C PHE A 54 -44.71 -5.25 26.98
N ALA A 55 -45.84 -4.54 26.91
CA ALA A 55 -46.70 -4.32 28.07
C ALA A 55 -47.42 -5.59 28.55
N LEU A 56 -47.80 -6.48 27.62
CA LEU A 56 -48.51 -7.72 27.93
C LEU A 56 -47.59 -8.88 28.33
N TRP A 57 -46.37 -8.93 27.80
CA TRP A 57 -45.41 -10.03 28.01
C TRP A 57 -44.13 -9.62 28.74
N GLY A 58 -44.07 -8.38 29.25
CA GLY A 58 -42.87 -7.77 29.82
C GLY A 58 -42.24 -8.55 30.98
N GLY A 59 -43.05 -9.13 31.86
CA GLY A 59 -42.55 -9.95 32.97
C GLY A 59 -41.86 -11.24 32.52
N VAL A 60 -42.35 -11.88 31.45
CA VAL A 60 -41.77 -13.09 30.86
C VAL A 60 -40.53 -12.74 30.02
N PHE A 61 -40.54 -11.60 29.34
CA PHE A 61 -39.43 -11.11 28.56
C PHE A 61 -38.21 -10.74 29.42
N VAL A 62 -38.43 -10.17 30.61
CA VAL A 62 -37.35 -9.88 31.58
C VAL A 62 -36.67 -11.16 32.07
N LEU A 63 -37.45 -12.24 32.27
CA LEU A 63 -36.93 -13.56 32.64
C LEU A 63 -36.18 -14.21 31.47
N PHE A 64 -36.62 -13.98 30.23
CA PHE A 64 -35.95 -14.46 29.02
C PHE A 64 -34.62 -13.72 28.75
N MET A 65 -34.57 -12.40 28.97
CA MET A 65 -33.35 -11.59 28.81
C MET A 65 -32.27 -11.91 29.84
N ALA A 66 -32.61 -12.53 30.97
CA ALA A 66 -31.62 -13.08 31.91
C ALA A 66 -30.89 -14.33 31.36
N PHE A 67 -31.39 -14.95 30.28
CA PHE A 67 -30.78 -16.10 29.60
C PHE A 67 -30.20 -15.74 28.22
N VAL A 68 -30.37 -14.52 27.73
CA VAL A 68 -29.77 -14.09 26.46
C VAL A 68 -28.34 -13.67 26.74
N ASP A 69 -27.44 -14.64 26.63
CA ASP A 69 -26.00 -14.43 26.56
C ASP A 69 -25.74 -13.46 25.39
N VAL A 70 -25.35 -12.23 25.72
CA VAL A 70 -25.06 -11.18 24.74
C VAL A 70 -23.81 -11.62 24.00
N ARG A 71 -24.01 -12.31 22.87
CA ARG A 71 -22.93 -12.74 21.99
C ARG A 71 -22.17 -11.48 21.55
N GLU A 72 -20.94 -11.35 22.03
CA GLU A 72 -20.06 -10.24 21.67
C GLU A 72 -19.94 -10.17 20.13
N PRO A 73 -20.03 -8.96 19.55
CA PRO A 73 -19.89 -8.81 18.11
C PRO A 73 -18.48 -9.27 17.70
N GLU A 74 -18.43 -10.19 16.72
CA GLU A 74 -17.18 -10.67 16.13
C GLU A 74 -16.34 -9.46 15.68
N LYS A 75 -15.11 -9.36 16.19
CA LYS A 75 -14.22 -8.23 15.95
C LYS A 75 -14.04 -8.04 14.43
N PRO A 76 -14.28 -6.84 13.88
CA PRO A 76 -14.39 -6.68 12.44
C PRO A 76 -13.06 -7.01 11.75
N LEU A 77 -13.17 -7.75 10.63
CA LEU A 77 -12.13 -8.14 9.68
C LEU A 77 -11.20 -6.97 9.27
N TYR A 78 -11.64 -5.73 9.45
CA TYR A 78 -10.82 -4.53 9.25
C TYR A 78 -9.52 -4.53 10.08
N SER A 79 -9.58 -5.01 11.33
CA SER A 79 -8.40 -5.01 12.22
C SER A 79 -7.30 -5.96 11.77
N SER A 80 -7.64 -7.08 11.11
CA SER A 80 -6.65 -8.03 10.59
C SER A 80 -6.03 -7.55 9.27
N ILE A 81 -6.79 -6.82 8.43
CA ILE A 81 -6.26 -6.22 7.20
C ILE A 81 -5.24 -5.14 7.53
N GLU A 82 -5.52 -4.29 8.52
CA GLU A 82 -4.59 -3.26 8.98
C GLU A 82 -3.28 -3.89 9.49
N GLN A 83 -3.38 -4.98 10.26
CA GLN A 83 -2.22 -5.75 10.72
C GLN A 83 -1.39 -6.34 9.55
N LEU A 84 -2.03 -6.86 8.51
CA LEU A 84 -1.33 -7.39 7.34
C LEU A 84 -0.60 -6.29 6.55
N VAL A 85 -1.22 -5.12 6.38
CA VAL A 85 -0.61 -3.99 5.69
C VAL A 85 0.58 -3.45 6.48
N GLN A 86 0.44 -3.31 7.80
CA GLN A 86 1.53 -2.87 8.68
C GLN A 86 2.70 -3.87 8.69
N THR A 87 2.40 -5.17 8.77
CA THR A 87 3.42 -6.23 8.71
C THR A 87 4.17 -6.22 7.38
N ARG A 88 3.47 -5.95 6.27
CA ARG A 88 4.11 -5.86 4.96
C ARG A 88 5.04 -4.64 4.85
N GLN A 89 4.60 -3.48 5.33
CA GLN A 89 5.44 -2.28 5.34
C GLN A 89 6.65 -2.42 6.26
N SER A 90 6.54 -3.14 7.37
CA SER A 90 7.68 -3.40 8.25
C SER A 90 8.72 -4.30 7.58
N LEU A 91 8.29 -5.33 6.83
CA LEU A 91 9.20 -6.17 6.05
C LEU A 91 9.94 -5.37 4.98
N ILE A 92 9.22 -4.54 4.21
CA ILE A 92 9.83 -3.67 3.19
C ILE A 92 10.83 -2.70 3.82
N SER A 93 10.45 -2.04 4.93
CA SER A 93 11.34 -1.07 5.57
C SER A 93 12.57 -1.70 6.22
N ALA A 94 12.48 -2.98 6.64
CA ALA A 94 13.62 -3.73 7.17
C ALA A 94 14.72 -4.00 6.10
N SER A 95 14.37 -3.96 4.81
CA SER A 95 15.31 -4.11 3.69
C SER A 95 16.22 -2.88 3.50
N PHE A 96 15.83 -1.72 4.04
CA PHE A 96 16.51 -0.44 3.86
C PHE A 96 17.21 0.03 5.14
N ASN A 97 18.40 0.62 4.99
CA ASN A 97 19.13 1.24 6.09
C ASN A 97 18.81 2.74 6.17
N PRO A 98 18.08 3.22 7.21
CA PRO A 98 17.74 4.64 7.35
C PRO A 98 18.96 5.53 7.62
N TYR A 99 20.03 4.99 8.21
CA TYR A 99 21.23 5.76 8.55
C TYR A 99 22.13 6.02 7.33
N GLU A 100 21.99 5.21 6.27
CA GLU A 100 22.73 5.35 5.00
C GLU A 100 21.83 5.93 3.88
N GLY A 101 20.90 6.82 4.22
CA GLY A 101 20.05 7.50 3.22
C GLY A 101 19.03 6.56 2.55
N GLY A 102 18.60 5.51 3.24
CA GLY A 102 17.66 4.51 2.72
C GLY A 102 18.32 3.43 1.88
N LEU A 103 19.59 3.11 2.13
CA LEU A 103 20.34 2.10 1.37
C LEU A 103 19.65 0.72 1.40
N HIS A 104 19.31 0.17 0.23
CA HIS A 104 18.88 -1.22 0.12
C HIS A 104 20.09 -2.15 0.25
N ARG A 105 20.17 -2.98 1.30
CA ARG A 105 21.39 -3.69 1.72
C ARG A 105 22.08 -4.45 0.58
N GLN A 106 21.40 -5.41 -0.04
CA GLN A 106 22.02 -6.24 -1.08
C GLN A 106 22.38 -5.47 -2.36
N LEU A 107 21.54 -4.49 -2.72
CA LEU A 107 21.78 -3.67 -3.91
C LEU A 107 22.97 -2.74 -3.69
N GLY A 108 23.04 -2.14 -2.49
CA GLY A 108 24.16 -1.35 -2.02
C GLY A 108 25.46 -2.12 -2.03
N ASP A 109 25.46 -3.33 -1.48
CA ASP A 109 26.65 -4.18 -1.45
C ASP A 109 27.11 -4.57 -2.86
N MET A 110 26.17 -4.89 -3.74
CA MET A 110 26.47 -5.17 -5.16
C MET A 110 27.11 -3.95 -5.84
N ILE A 111 26.55 -2.75 -5.64
CA ILE A 111 27.09 -1.51 -6.22
C ILE A 111 28.48 -1.24 -5.63
N LYS A 112 28.65 -1.27 -4.30
CA LYS A 112 29.93 -1.05 -3.61
C LYS A 112 31.03 -1.98 -4.17
N ARG A 113 30.73 -3.26 -4.42
CA ARG A 113 31.68 -4.22 -5.00
C ARG A 113 32.04 -3.93 -6.47
N SER A 114 31.15 -3.26 -7.20
CA SER A 114 31.39 -2.89 -8.60
C SER A 114 32.22 -1.59 -8.76
N LEU A 115 32.37 -0.81 -7.68
CA LEU A 115 33.08 0.46 -7.72
C LEU A 115 34.58 0.30 -7.55
N HIS A 116 35.35 1.13 -8.24
CA HIS A 116 36.80 1.23 -8.05
C HIS A 116 37.16 1.74 -6.65
N ASN A 117 36.44 2.76 -6.18
CA ASN A 117 36.64 3.40 -4.87
C ASN A 117 35.41 3.21 -3.96
N PRO A 118 35.21 2.03 -3.33
CA PRO A 118 33.99 1.71 -2.58
C PRO A 118 33.77 2.63 -1.36
N GLN A 119 34.84 3.17 -0.79
CA GLN A 119 34.79 4.07 0.39
C GLN A 119 34.11 5.43 0.08
N THR A 120 34.03 5.79 -1.20
CA THR A 120 33.44 7.06 -1.65
C THR A 120 31.96 6.94 -1.97
N PHE A 121 31.40 5.73 -1.87
CA PHE A 121 30.00 5.46 -2.16
C PHE A 121 29.09 6.19 -1.17
N ARG A 122 28.16 6.98 -1.71
CA ARG A 122 27.14 7.69 -0.95
C ARG A 122 25.80 7.58 -1.64
N VAL A 123 24.76 7.28 -0.86
CA VAL A 123 23.38 7.32 -1.36
C VAL A 123 22.89 8.76 -1.36
N VAL A 124 22.33 9.18 -2.50
CA VAL A 124 21.71 10.50 -2.67
C VAL A 124 20.20 10.40 -2.45
N ASP A 125 19.56 9.41 -3.08
CA ASP A 125 18.11 9.23 -2.99
C ASP A 125 17.73 7.76 -3.23
N THR A 126 16.66 7.30 -2.57
CA THR A 126 16.14 5.94 -2.67
C THR A 126 14.62 5.97 -2.80
N GLY A 127 14.12 5.26 -3.81
CA GLY A 127 12.70 5.10 -4.08
C GLY A 127 12.35 3.62 -4.24
N TYR A 128 11.10 3.26 -3.95
CA TYR A 128 10.60 1.92 -4.21
C TYR A 128 9.14 1.93 -4.64
N TRP A 129 8.73 0.89 -5.37
CA TRP A 129 7.36 0.62 -5.78
C TRP A 129 6.98 -0.82 -5.44
N ASP A 130 5.89 -0.98 -4.70
CA ASP A 130 5.33 -2.28 -4.34
C ASP A 130 4.34 -2.74 -5.41
N HIS A 131 4.67 -3.83 -6.11
CA HIS A 131 3.81 -4.50 -7.09
C HIS A 131 3.17 -5.79 -6.53
N GLY A 132 3.11 -5.96 -5.20
CA GLY A 132 2.48 -7.11 -4.54
C GLY A 132 3.40 -8.33 -4.42
N ASN A 133 3.98 -8.80 -5.52
CA ASN A 133 4.91 -9.94 -5.48
C ASN A 133 6.38 -9.53 -5.58
N VAL A 134 6.64 -8.34 -6.12
CA VAL A 134 7.98 -7.82 -6.38
C VAL A 134 8.03 -6.36 -5.96
N LEU A 135 9.14 -5.99 -5.34
CA LEU A 135 9.51 -4.62 -5.04
C LEU A 135 10.43 -4.12 -6.15
N VAL A 136 10.11 -2.98 -6.77
CA VAL A 136 11.02 -2.32 -7.70
C VAL A 136 11.72 -1.21 -6.93
N VAL A 137 13.04 -1.28 -6.81
CA VAL A 137 13.86 -0.34 -6.04
C VAL A 137 14.66 0.51 -7.01
N GLN A 138 14.63 1.81 -6.81
CA GLN A 138 15.45 2.81 -7.48
C GLN A 138 16.41 3.40 -6.46
N MET A 139 17.69 3.43 -6.79
CA MET A 139 18.71 4.05 -5.96
C MET A 139 19.56 4.98 -6.80
N ILE A 140 19.72 6.22 -6.33
CA ILE A 140 20.66 7.19 -6.88
C ILE A 140 21.83 7.27 -5.92
N PHE A 141 23.03 7.04 -6.44
CA PHE A 141 24.25 7.10 -5.66
C PHE A 141 25.29 7.99 -6.34
N GLU A 142 26.22 8.46 -5.53
CA GLU A 142 27.41 9.22 -5.89
C GLU A 142 28.65 8.40 -5.50
N ALA A 143 29.65 8.36 -6.36
CA ALA A 143 30.94 7.72 -6.08
C ALA A 143 32.07 8.36 -6.89
N ARG A 144 33.33 8.06 -6.55
CA ARG A 144 34.49 8.46 -7.35
C ARG A 144 34.86 7.41 -8.39
N ASN A 145 35.12 7.86 -9.60
CA ASN A 145 35.64 7.02 -10.68
C ASN A 145 37.15 6.75 -10.52
N GLN A 146 37.75 6.07 -11.50
CA GLN A 146 39.21 5.80 -11.53
C GLN A 146 40.07 7.05 -11.68
N TYR A 147 39.50 8.16 -12.16
CA TYR A 147 40.16 9.47 -12.30
C TYR A 147 39.94 10.38 -11.09
N ASN A 148 39.33 9.85 -10.01
CA ASN A 148 39.01 10.57 -8.78
C ASN A 148 37.95 11.67 -8.93
N ASP A 149 37.23 11.71 -10.04
CA ASP A 149 36.06 12.57 -10.25
C ASP A 149 34.80 11.94 -9.70
N TYR A 150 33.91 12.76 -9.14
CA TYR A 150 32.59 12.34 -8.69
C TYR A 150 31.65 12.14 -9.87
N PHE A 151 30.90 11.05 -9.85
CA PHE A 151 29.81 10.80 -10.79
C PHE A 151 28.55 10.38 -10.04
N GLN A 152 27.40 10.63 -10.65
CA GLN A 152 26.09 10.21 -10.14
C GLN A 152 25.41 9.24 -11.08
N GLN A 153 24.91 8.14 -10.50
CA GLN A 153 24.26 7.08 -11.24
C GLN A 153 23.01 6.58 -10.52
N MET A 154 22.01 6.25 -11.32
CA MET A 154 20.75 5.67 -10.90
C MET A 154 20.73 4.19 -11.29
N VAL A 155 20.38 3.32 -10.34
CA VAL A 155 20.23 1.89 -10.57
C VAL A 155 18.83 1.47 -10.20
N ILE A 156 18.19 0.72 -11.09
CA ILE A 156 16.85 0.15 -10.86
C ILE A 156 17.00 -1.37 -10.78
N ALA A 157 16.45 -1.96 -9.72
CA ALA A 157 16.45 -3.40 -9.51
C ALA A 157 15.09 -3.90 -9.04
N LYS A 158 14.82 -5.18 -9.25
CA LYS A 158 13.71 -5.93 -8.68
C LYS A 158 14.22 -6.68 -7.45
N SER A 159 13.50 -6.59 -6.34
CA SER A 159 13.75 -7.34 -5.12
C SER A 159 12.48 -7.98 -4.57
N THR A 160 12.66 -8.94 -3.66
CA THR A 160 11.60 -9.53 -2.85
C THR A 160 11.26 -8.62 -1.67
N LEU A 161 10.21 -8.95 -0.93
CA LEU A 161 9.82 -8.25 0.30
C LEU A 161 10.82 -8.46 1.44
N ASP A 162 11.57 -9.56 1.38
CA ASP A 162 12.62 -9.89 2.35
C ASP A 162 13.91 -9.11 2.09
N GLY A 163 13.98 -8.39 0.96
CA GLY A 163 15.16 -7.62 0.54
C GLY A 163 16.14 -8.40 -0.34
N ASP A 164 15.75 -9.58 -0.85
CA ASP A 164 16.56 -10.35 -1.78
C ASP A 164 16.48 -9.80 -3.20
N LEU A 165 17.62 -9.66 -3.86
CA LEU A 165 17.67 -9.12 -5.22
C LEU A 165 17.32 -10.20 -6.26
N ILE A 166 16.32 -9.93 -7.10
CA ILE A 166 15.89 -10.83 -8.18
C ILE A 166 16.64 -10.51 -9.47
N SER A 167 16.70 -9.24 -9.86
CA SER A 167 17.33 -8.81 -11.11
C SER A 167 17.65 -7.32 -11.12
N VAL A 168 18.76 -6.92 -11.72
CA VAL A 168 19.06 -5.51 -12.03
C VAL A 168 18.54 -5.18 -13.42
N ILE A 169 17.71 -4.14 -13.55
CA ILE A 169 17.08 -3.75 -14.82
C ILE A 169 18.01 -2.87 -15.63
N SER A 170 18.54 -1.80 -15.03
CA SER A 170 19.42 -0.88 -15.75
C SER A 170 20.21 0.02 -14.80
N PRO A 171 21.52 0.21 -15.07
CA PRO A 171 22.27 1.34 -14.57
C PRO A 171 22.15 2.52 -15.55
N CYS A 172 21.52 3.61 -15.13
CA CYS A 172 21.37 4.87 -15.87
C CYS A 172 22.26 5.94 -15.23
N SER A 173 23.25 6.49 -15.94
CA SER A 173 23.99 7.66 -15.42
C SER A 173 23.14 8.92 -15.56
N VAL A 174 23.20 9.80 -14.53
CA VAL A 174 22.46 11.07 -14.53
C VAL A 174 22.97 12.01 -15.65
N GLU A 175 24.23 11.83 -16.04
CA GLU A 175 24.91 12.56 -17.13
C GLU A 175 24.42 12.17 -18.54
N MET A 176 23.75 11.04 -18.71
CA MET A 176 23.18 10.59 -20.00
C MET A 176 21.79 11.18 -20.33
N ASN A 177 21.33 12.15 -19.54
CA ASN A 177 20.00 12.78 -19.69
C ASN A 177 19.82 13.54 -21.03
N THR A 178 20.90 13.88 -21.74
CA THR A 178 20.82 14.67 -22.98
C THR A 178 20.48 13.86 -24.24
N GLN A 179 20.49 12.52 -24.18
CA GLN A 179 20.22 11.65 -25.34
C GLN A 179 18.99 10.74 -25.19
N GLY A 180 18.11 11.01 -24.24
CA GLY A 180 16.75 10.45 -24.25
C GLY A 180 16.58 8.96 -23.92
N ARG A 181 17.61 8.27 -23.37
CA ARG A 181 17.49 6.85 -22.98
C ARG A 181 17.34 6.57 -21.49
N CYS A 182 17.51 7.57 -20.65
CA CYS A 182 17.29 7.47 -19.21
C CYS A 182 16.50 8.69 -18.76
N GLN A 183 15.21 8.72 -19.12
CA GLN A 183 14.31 9.66 -18.45
C GLN A 183 14.32 9.30 -16.96
N ARG A 184 14.58 10.29 -16.10
CA ARG A 184 14.16 10.24 -14.70
C ARG A 184 12.68 9.86 -14.76
N LEU A 185 12.38 8.60 -14.47
CA LEU A 185 10.98 8.18 -14.41
C LEU A 185 10.41 8.94 -13.22
N LEU A 186 9.78 10.07 -13.51
CA LEU A 186 8.97 10.82 -12.56
C LEU A 186 7.74 9.98 -12.32
N PHE A 187 7.91 8.93 -11.53
CA PHE A 187 6.81 8.14 -11.05
C PHE A 187 6.11 8.98 -10.00
N TYR A 188 4.94 9.51 -10.37
CA TYR A 188 4.00 10.14 -9.46
C TYR A 188 3.64 9.14 -8.36
N SER A 189 4.37 9.19 -7.25
CA SER A 189 3.84 8.73 -5.98
C SER A 189 2.66 9.63 -5.67
N ASN A 190 1.44 9.08 -5.64
CA ASN A 190 0.24 9.75 -5.16
C ASN A 190 0.30 10.07 -3.64
N SER A 191 1.49 10.12 -3.02
CA SER A 191 1.72 10.56 -1.64
C SER A 191 1.60 12.08 -1.45
N LEU A 192 1.53 12.88 -2.53
CA LEU A 192 1.35 14.34 -2.44
C LEU A 192 0.01 14.78 -1.83
N LYS A 193 -0.98 13.89 -1.68
CA LYS A 193 -2.22 14.24 -0.94
C LYS A 193 -2.03 14.35 0.57
N ILE A 194 -1.00 13.76 1.18
CA ILE A 194 -0.83 13.80 2.63
C ILE A 194 -0.05 15.05 3.07
N LYS A 195 0.84 15.59 2.23
CA LYS A 195 1.63 16.79 2.59
C LYS A 195 0.92 18.12 2.30
N LEU A 196 -0.06 18.15 1.40
CA LEU A 196 -0.82 19.36 1.06
C LEU A 196 -2.07 19.58 1.94
N LEU A 197 -2.65 18.53 2.51
CA LEU A 197 -3.80 18.66 3.42
C LEU A 197 -3.40 19.19 4.81
N ASN A 198 -2.16 18.96 5.27
CA ASN A 198 -1.71 19.49 6.57
C ASN A 198 -1.31 20.98 6.55
N LYS A 199 -1.21 21.61 5.36
CA LYS A 199 -0.89 23.04 5.22
C LYS A 199 -2.13 23.92 4.98
N LEU A 200 -3.31 23.31 4.80
CA LEU A 200 -4.59 24.00 4.64
C LEU A 200 -5.52 23.87 5.85
N LEU A 201 -5.12 23.13 6.89
CA LEU A 201 -5.85 22.99 8.16
C LEU A 201 -5.20 23.74 9.33
N PHE A 202 -4.11 24.47 9.08
CA PHE A 202 -3.50 25.41 10.02
C PHE A 202 -3.25 26.74 9.32
N TYR A 203 -4.34 27.41 8.93
CA TYR A 203 -4.46 28.86 8.84
C TYR A 203 -5.92 29.24 8.97
#